data_AF-A0A834SIW7-F1
#
_entry.id   AF-A0A834SIW7-F1
#
_cell.length_a   1.000
_cell.length_b   1.000
_cell.length_c   1.000
_cell.angle_alpha   90.00
_cell.angle_beta   90.00
_cell.angle_gamma   90.00
#
_symmetry.space_group_name_H-M   'P 1'
#
loop_
_entity.id
_entity.type
_entity.pdbx_description
1 polymer ?
#
loop_
_entity_poly.entity_id
_entity_poly.type
_entity_poly.pdbx_seq_one_letter_code
_entity_poly.pdbx_strand_id
1 'polypeptide(L)'
;MTDPSEEAAYIEKLYEYGEQLSNAKDKSQNVKDYQGIIDAAKTSVKAKQLAAQLIPRFFKFFPDLSGPALDAHLDLVEEEELGVRVQAIRGLPLFCKDTPENIGKIVDILVQILGSEEFVERDAVHKALMSLLRQDVKDSRAVFVLGTGTLWVLLASLTALFKHIGSVEEPSTDDVIREKVINFVRDKVFPVKGELLKPQEEMERHITDMIKKSLEDVTGAEFRMFMDFLRSLSLFGEKAPSERMIELIGIVEGQADLDAQFNVSDADHIDRLISCLHIALPIVVRGAPSNKFLNYINKFIIPVFDQLPEERKVDLLKSLAEFSPYTTPQDSRQILPSIVQLLKKYMPGKKSGEETNFTYVECLLYTFHHLAHKVPNATNSLCGYKIVTGQPSDRLGEDFSENYKDFTERLNNIEELTRATIKKLTQGMAEHNKSMAAAKTDEAKEKIKTQKQNTTTGLRTCNNILAMTKPLHAKTPSFLGDKSINLSWKETTKTAASSTTAAAGVKRPTASNAANIIASKKGRGGLQNQLVNRALEGLPAQQTTIEKKITFEVGHSRSSQGQNHSKIPIVPMEEADQHRRSLPGFEFDLRGIVAVDSEGGSIMVK
;
A
#
# COMPACT_ATOMS: atom_id res chain seq x y z
N MET A 1 15.88 -51.37 -20.99
CA MET A 1 14.60 -51.98 -20.58
C MET A 1 14.93 -53.11 -19.63
N THR A 2 14.65 -52.92 -18.35
CA THR A 2 14.84 -53.90 -17.27
C THR A 2 13.72 -54.94 -17.36
N ASP A 3 14.01 -56.21 -17.04
CA ASP A 3 12.99 -57.27 -17.01
C ASP A 3 11.90 -56.92 -15.97
N PRO A 4 10.59 -56.98 -16.29
CA PRO A 4 9.51 -56.72 -15.34
C PRO A 4 9.61 -57.54 -14.04
N SER A 5 10.17 -58.76 -14.10
CA SER A 5 10.39 -59.60 -12.92
C SER A 5 11.53 -59.09 -12.04
N GLU A 6 12.58 -58.53 -12.62
CA GLU A 6 13.68 -57.91 -11.88
C GLU A 6 13.23 -56.59 -11.26
N GLU A 7 12.45 -55.79 -12.00
CA GLU A 7 11.87 -54.54 -11.49
C GLU A 7 11.02 -54.75 -10.23
N ALA A 8 10.17 -55.78 -10.21
CA ALA A 8 9.37 -56.10 -9.04
C ALA A 8 10.24 -56.45 -7.82
N ALA A 9 11.31 -57.22 -8.01
CA ALA A 9 12.25 -57.59 -6.95
C ALA A 9 13.02 -56.37 -6.39
N TYR A 10 13.38 -55.40 -7.23
CA TYR A 10 14.00 -54.16 -6.79
C TYR A 10 13.05 -53.31 -5.93
N ILE A 11 11.78 -53.23 -6.31
CA ILE A 11 10.77 -52.48 -5.57
C ILE A 11 10.48 -53.12 -4.21
N GLU A 12 10.36 -54.46 -4.16
CA GLU A 12 10.15 -55.21 -2.92
C GLU A 12 11.31 -54.98 -1.94
N LYS A 13 12.56 -55.08 -2.41
CA LYS A 13 13.74 -54.75 -1.59
C LYS A 13 13.75 -53.32 -1.07
N LEU A 14 13.32 -52.35 -1.87
CA LEU A 14 13.20 -50.95 -1.43
C LEU A 14 12.21 -50.80 -0.28
N TYR A 15 11.08 -51.51 -0.33
CA TYR A 15 10.12 -51.55 0.79
C TYR A 15 10.73 -52.21 2.02
N GLU A 16 11.44 -53.33 1.85
CA GLU A 16 12.15 -54.01 2.95
C GLU A 16 13.16 -53.09 3.62
N TYR A 17 14.03 -52.41 2.85
CA TYR A 17 14.99 -51.44 3.38
C TYR A 17 14.29 -50.31 4.14
N GLY A 18 13.21 -49.75 3.57
CA GLY A 18 12.44 -48.70 4.21
C GLY A 18 11.76 -49.13 5.52
N GLU A 19 11.27 -50.37 5.58
CA GLU A 19 10.66 -50.95 6.78
C GLU A 19 11.70 -51.27 7.85
N GLN A 20 12.83 -51.89 7.47
CA GLN A 20 13.94 -52.19 8.37
C GLN A 20 14.49 -50.91 9.00
N LEU A 21 14.72 -49.86 8.21
CA LEU A 21 15.15 -48.56 8.72
C LEU A 21 14.09 -47.89 9.60
N SER A 22 12.80 -48.04 9.27
CA SER A 22 11.72 -47.48 10.09
C SER A 22 11.64 -48.16 11.47
N ASN A 23 11.77 -49.49 11.50
CA ASN A 23 11.64 -50.33 12.68
C ASN A 23 12.93 -50.43 13.51
N ALA A 24 14.08 -50.03 12.96
CA ALA A 24 15.35 -50.02 13.67
C ALA A 24 15.34 -49.06 14.87
N LYS A 25 15.80 -49.57 16.02
CA LYS A 25 16.02 -48.78 17.25
C LYS A 25 17.09 -47.72 17.05
N ASP A 26 18.25 -48.15 16.52
CA ASP A 26 19.31 -47.26 16.06
C ASP A 26 19.43 -47.40 14.55
N LYS A 27 19.05 -46.34 13.83
CA LYS A 27 19.03 -46.32 12.37
C LYS A 27 20.43 -46.22 11.79
N SER A 28 21.36 -45.61 12.51
CA SER A 28 22.73 -45.35 12.03
C SER A 28 23.52 -46.64 11.74
N GLN A 29 23.15 -47.76 12.38
CA GLN A 29 23.79 -49.07 12.18
C GLN A 29 23.43 -49.73 10.84
N ASN A 30 22.34 -49.29 10.21
CA ASN A 30 21.79 -49.91 9.00
C ASN A 30 22.29 -49.22 7.73
N VAL A 31 23.61 -48.98 7.66
CA VAL A 31 24.26 -48.24 6.56
C VAL A 31 24.02 -48.92 5.21
N LYS A 32 24.04 -50.26 5.18
CA LYS A 32 23.83 -51.04 3.95
C LYS A 32 22.41 -50.88 3.39
N ASP A 33 21.41 -50.80 4.27
CA ASP A 33 20.02 -50.64 3.85
C ASP A 33 19.81 -49.24 3.27
N TYR A 34 20.42 -48.22 3.87
CA TYR A 34 20.37 -46.86 3.34
C TYR A 34 21.14 -46.72 2.02
N GLN A 35 22.33 -47.34 1.90
CA GLN A 35 23.06 -47.40 0.64
C GLN A 35 22.23 -48.12 -0.45
N GLY A 36 21.55 -49.21 -0.10
CA GLY A 36 20.66 -49.93 -1.01
C GLY A 36 19.51 -49.07 -1.54
N ILE A 37 18.96 -48.17 -0.70
CA ILE A 37 17.95 -47.19 -1.13
C ILE A 37 18.54 -46.17 -2.11
N ILE A 38 19.76 -45.67 -1.85
CA ILE A 38 20.46 -44.73 -2.73
C ILE A 38 20.75 -45.39 -4.09
N ASP A 39 21.25 -46.62 -4.09
CA ASP A 39 21.59 -47.34 -5.32
C ASP A 39 20.33 -47.65 -6.16
N ALA A 40 19.21 -47.94 -5.50
CA ALA A 40 17.95 -48.20 -6.17
C ALA A 40 17.37 -46.97 -6.90
N ALA A 41 17.81 -45.76 -6.56
CA ALA A 41 17.47 -44.52 -7.28
C ALA A 41 17.98 -44.49 -8.74
N LYS A 42 18.82 -45.45 -9.15
CA LYS A 42 19.35 -45.53 -10.52
C LYS A 42 18.64 -46.57 -11.39
N THR A 43 17.56 -47.16 -10.88
CA THR A 43 16.90 -48.32 -11.51
C THR A 43 15.61 -47.94 -12.24
N SER A 44 14.46 -48.53 -11.89
CA SER A 44 13.19 -48.32 -12.58
C SER A 44 12.46 -47.05 -12.15
N VAL A 45 11.47 -46.58 -12.94
CA VAL A 45 10.68 -45.38 -12.62
C VAL A 45 9.99 -45.48 -11.26
N LYS A 46 9.41 -46.64 -10.93
CA LYS A 46 8.76 -46.85 -9.63
C LYS A 46 9.78 -46.90 -8.49
N ALA A 47 10.93 -47.52 -8.70
CA ALA A 47 12.00 -47.55 -7.74
C ALA A 47 12.54 -46.13 -7.47
N LYS A 48 12.72 -45.31 -8.52
CA LYS A 48 13.07 -43.88 -8.42
C LYS A 48 12.06 -43.08 -7.61
N GLN A 49 10.76 -43.23 -7.89
CA GLN A 49 9.70 -42.56 -7.13
C GLN A 49 9.69 -42.93 -5.64
N LEU A 50 10.00 -44.18 -5.32
CA LEU A 50 10.06 -44.65 -3.93
C LEU A 50 11.36 -44.19 -3.24
N ALA A 51 12.50 -44.27 -3.94
CA ALA A 51 13.78 -43.77 -3.47
C ALA A 51 13.71 -42.26 -3.16
N ALA A 52 13.08 -41.46 -4.02
CA ALA A 52 12.83 -40.03 -3.80
C ALA A 52 12.09 -39.72 -2.48
N GLN A 53 11.32 -40.66 -1.94
CA GLN A 53 10.64 -40.50 -0.64
C GLN A 53 11.48 -41.00 0.53
N LEU A 54 12.28 -42.05 0.32
CA LEU A 54 13.03 -42.72 1.38
C LEU A 54 14.41 -42.10 1.65
N ILE A 55 15.13 -41.67 0.61
CA ILE A 55 16.45 -41.02 0.73
C ILE A 55 16.39 -39.83 1.71
N PRO A 56 15.54 -38.80 1.49
CA PRO A 56 15.42 -37.67 2.39
C PRO A 56 14.98 -38.04 3.81
N ARG A 57 14.14 -39.09 3.95
CA ARG A 57 13.53 -39.47 5.23
C ARG A 57 14.55 -39.97 6.25
N PHE A 58 15.60 -40.66 5.79
CA PHE A 58 16.61 -41.27 6.66
C PHE A 58 17.97 -40.54 6.63
N PHE A 59 18.12 -39.53 5.79
CA PHE A 59 19.36 -38.77 5.56
C PHE A 59 20.15 -38.44 6.83
N LYS A 60 19.49 -37.87 7.84
CA LYS A 60 20.15 -37.41 9.07
C LYS A 60 20.87 -38.48 9.89
N PHE A 61 20.52 -39.75 9.68
CA PHE A 61 21.11 -40.86 10.44
C PHE A 61 22.44 -41.35 9.85
N PHE A 62 22.80 -40.87 8.66
CA PHE A 62 23.95 -41.35 7.88
C PHE A 62 24.82 -40.20 7.35
N PRO A 63 25.52 -39.46 8.23
CA PRO A 63 26.36 -38.33 7.83
C PRO A 63 27.46 -38.72 6.82
N ASP A 64 28.01 -39.93 6.94
CA ASP A 64 29.05 -40.45 6.03
C ASP A 64 28.54 -40.67 4.59
N LEU A 65 27.21 -40.83 4.41
CA LEU A 65 26.56 -41.01 3.12
C LEU A 65 25.85 -39.73 2.64
N SER A 66 26.06 -38.59 3.30
CA SER A 66 25.37 -37.33 2.98
C SER A 66 25.62 -36.83 1.56
N GLY A 67 26.88 -36.86 1.09
CA GLY A 67 27.23 -36.50 -0.28
C GLY A 67 26.52 -37.38 -1.32
N PRO A 68 26.76 -38.71 -1.31
CA PRO A 68 26.11 -39.64 -2.23
C PRO A 68 24.57 -39.58 -2.20
N ALA A 69 23.97 -39.41 -1.02
CA ALA A 69 22.53 -39.31 -0.87
C ALA A 69 21.98 -38.02 -1.49
N LEU A 70 22.66 -36.89 -1.29
CA LEU A 70 22.24 -35.61 -1.87
C LEU A 70 22.41 -35.63 -3.39
N ASP A 71 23.55 -36.09 -3.89
CA ASP A 71 23.81 -36.16 -5.33
C ASP A 71 22.80 -37.06 -6.03
N ALA A 72 22.56 -38.28 -5.50
CA ALA A 72 21.55 -39.19 -6.05
C ALA A 72 20.14 -38.59 -6.00
N HIS A 73 19.82 -37.76 -5.00
CA HIS A 73 18.51 -37.11 -4.93
C HIS A 73 18.39 -35.92 -5.90
N LEU A 74 19.48 -35.21 -6.17
CA LEU A 74 19.53 -34.17 -7.20
C LEU A 74 19.38 -34.75 -8.60
N ASP A 75 19.99 -35.92 -8.87
CA ASP A 75 19.75 -36.65 -10.12
C ASP A 75 18.26 -36.91 -10.33
N LEU A 76 17.53 -37.29 -9.27
CA LEU A 76 16.07 -37.52 -9.32
C LEU A 76 15.24 -36.26 -9.58
N VAL A 77 15.77 -35.08 -9.26
CA VAL A 77 15.12 -33.79 -9.55
C VAL A 77 15.20 -33.46 -11.05
N GLU A 78 16.20 -33.98 -11.75
CA GLU A 78 16.46 -33.73 -13.18
C GLU A 78 15.98 -34.87 -14.10
N GLU A 79 15.31 -35.90 -13.56
CA GLU A 79 14.81 -37.06 -14.30
C GLU A 79 13.76 -36.72 -15.37
N GLU A 80 13.68 -37.48 -16.46
CA GLU A 80 12.70 -37.22 -17.55
C GLU A 80 11.23 -37.44 -17.13
N GLU A 81 11.01 -38.33 -16.16
CA GLU A 81 9.68 -38.69 -15.69
C GLU A 81 9.13 -37.67 -14.67
N LEU A 82 8.07 -36.95 -15.05
CA LEU A 82 7.41 -35.92 -14.23
C LEU A 82 7.06 -36.43 -12.82
N GLY A 83 6.57 -37.67 -12.71
CA GLY A 83 6.19 -38.26 -11.42
C GLY A 83 7.38 -38.46 -10.48
N VAL A 84 8.58 -38.72 -11.03
CA VAL A 84 9.82 -38.84 -10.24
C VAL A 84 10.25 -37.46 -9.76
N ARG A 85 10.36 -36.48 -10.67
CA ARG A 85 10.76 -35.11 -10.34
C ARG A 85 9.87 -34.50 -9.26
N VAL A 86 8.55 -34.63 -9.38
CA VAL A 86 7.59 -34.09 -8.40
C VAL A 86 7.79 -34.70 -7.01
N GLN A 87 8.11 -35.99 -6.90
CA GLN A 87 8.38 -36.61 -5.60
C GLN A 87 9.74 -36.18 -5.04
N ALA A 88 10.76 -36.09 -5.89
CA ALA A 88 12.08 -35.59 -5.50
C ALA A 88 11.98 -34.16 -4.95
N ILE A 89 11.26 -33.26 -5.65
CA ILE A 89 11.00 -31.87 -5.22
C ILE A 89 10.31 -31.83 -3.84
N ARG A 90 9.28 -32.67 -3.62
CA ARG A 90 8.58 -32.74 -2.33
C ARG A 90 9.46 -33.27 -1.19
N GLY A 91 10.47 -34.06 -1.52
CA GLY A 91 11.46 -34.60 -0.59
C GLY A 91 12.52 -33.59 -0.16
N LEU A 92 12.83 -32.58 -0.99
CA LEU A 92 13.90 -31.60 -0.73
C LEU A 92 13.84 -30.93 0.67
N PRO A 93 12.66 -30.50 1.19
CA PRO A 93 12.60 -29.90 2.51
C PRO A 93 13.01 -30.80 3.67
N LEU A 94 13.01 -32.12 3.49
CA LEU A 94 13.35 -33.07 4.55
C LEU A 94 14.85 -33.14 4.81
N PHE A 95 15.69 -32.81 3.82
CA PHE A 95 17.13 -32.69 4.03
C PHE A 95 17.45 -31.61 5.07
N CYS A 96 16.69 -30.51 5.09
CA CYS A 96 16.97 -29.36 5.94
C CYS A 96 16.56 -29.54 7.42
N LYS A 97 15.61 -30.43 7.73
CA LYS A 97 14.96 -30.53 9.06
C LYS A 97 15.92 -30.69 10.25
N ASP A 98 17.06 -31.34 10.04
CA ASP A 98 18.08 -31.54 11.07
C ASP A 98 19.49 -31.14 10.55
N THR A 99 19.57 -30.53 9.35
CA THR A 99 20.83 -30.05 8.74
C THR A 99 20.64 -28.64 8.18
N PRO A 100 20.71 -27.60 9.04
CA PRO A 100 20.41 -26.22 8.63
C PRO A 100 21.41 -25.67 7.59
N GLU A 101 22.62 -26.22 7.52
CA GLU A 101 23.65 -25.87 6.54
C GLU A 101 23.19 -26.09 5.09
N ASN A 102 22.26 -27.01 4.88
CA ASN A 102 21.73 -27.32 3.55
C ASN A 102 20.61 -26.37 3.09
N ILE A 103 20.06 -25.54 3.98
CA ILE A 103 18.88 -24.69 3.67
C ILE A 103 19.15 -23.81 2.46
N GLY A 104 20.26 -23.05 2.46
CA GLY A 104 20.58 -22.13 1.36
C GLY A 104 20.66 -22.85 0.01
N LYS A 105 21.41 -23.96 -0.05
CA LYS A 105 21.56 -24.77 -1.27
C LYS A 105 20.22 -25.32 -1.77
N ILE A 106 19.40 -25.84 -0.87
CA ILE A 106 18.10 -26.42 -1.23
C ILE A 106 17.11 -25.34 -1.70
N VAL A 107 17.12 -24.16 -1.09
CA VAL A 107 16.30 -23.03 -1.55
C VAL A 107 16.74 -22.57 -2.94
N ASP A 108 18.06 -22.46 -3.18
CA ASP A 108 18.59 -22.10 -4.51
C ASP A 108 18.10 -23.08 -5.60
N ILE A 109 18.17 -24.39 -5.33
CA ILE A 109 17.65 -25.43 -6.24
C ILE A 109 16.14 -25.27 -6.45
N LEU A 110 15.35 -25.10 -5.39
CA LEU A 110 13.90 -24.93 -5.50
C LEU A 110 13.52 -23.68 -6.30
N VAL A 111 14.28 -22.59 -6.15
CA VAL A 111 14.06 -21.35 -6.92
C VAL A 111 14.37 -21.57 -8.41
N GLN A 112 15.42 -22.31 -8.75
CA GLN A 112 15.70 -22.66 -10.16
C GLN A 112 14.54 -23.46 -10.78
N ILE A 113 13.98 -24.43 -10.04
CA ILE A 113 12.84 -25.25 -10.51
C ILE A 113 11.55 -24.43 -10.58
N LEU A 114 11.43 -23.33 -9.84
CA LEU A 114 10.28 -22.43 -9.90
C LEU A 114 10.08 -21.83 -11.31
N GLY A 115 11.16 -21.75 -12.10
CA GLY A 115 11.15 -21.37 -13.51
C GLY A 115 10.51 -22.39 -14.44
N SER A 116 10.22 -23.62 -13.98
CA SER A 116 9.60 -24.67 -14.80
C SER A 116 8.23 -24.25 -15.35
N GLU A 117 7.98 -24.54 -16.63
CA GLU A 117 6.67 -24.27 -17.25
C GLU A 117 5.58 -25.20 -16.70
N GLU A 118 5.96 -26.39 -16.24
CA GLU A 118 5.08 -27.42 -15.73
C GLU A 118 4.38 -27.00 -14.44
N PHE A 119 3.05 -26.92 -14.48
CA PHE A 119 2.24 -26.45 -13.35
C PHE A 119 2.38 -27.37 -12.12
N VAL A 120 2.48 -28.68 -12.34
CA VAL A 120 2.56 -29.68 -11.26
C VAL A 120 3.88 -29.57 -10.49
N GLU A 121 4.98 -29.29 -11.20
CA GLU A 121 6.28 -29.01 -10.58
C GLU A 121 6.26 -27.72 -9.81
N ARG A 122 5.74 -26.63 -10.40
CA ARG A 122 5.62 -25.35 -9.69
C ARG A 122 4.79 -25.46 -8.42
N ASP A 123 3.69 -26.21 -8.44
CA ASP A 123 2.91 -26.48 -7.23
C ASP A 123 3.71 -27.30 -6.18
N ALA A 124 4.49 -28.27 -6.62
CA ALA A 124 5.38 -29.03 -5.73
C ALA A 124 6.46 -28.13 -5.11
N VAL A 125 7.08 -27.24 -5.91
CA VAL A 125 8.07 -26.26 -5.46
C VAL A 125 7.43 -25.29 -4.46
N HIS A 126 6.25 -24.73 -4.75
CA HIS A 126 5.54 -23.86 -3.82
C HIS A 126 5.30 -24.54 -2.47
N LYS A 127 4.89 -25.80 -2.47
CA LYS A 127 4.68 -26.60 -1.24
C LYS A 127 6.00 -26.86 -0.52
N ALA A 128 7.07 -27.15 -1.25
CA ALA A 128 8.39 -27.39 -0.70
C ALA A 128 8.98 -26.13 -0.04
N LEU A 129 8.98 -24.99 -0.74
CA LEU A 129 9.39 -23.69 -0.19
C LEU A 129 8.58 -23.29 1.04
N MET A 130 7.25 -23.45 1.00
CA MET A 130 6.40 -23.19 2.18
C MET A 130 6.68 -24.14 3.35
N SER A 131 7.11 -25.37 3.08
CA SER A 131 7.54 -26.32 4.11
C SER A 131 8.83 -25.84 4.78
N LEU A 132 9.83 -25.43 3.99
CA LEU A 132 11.10 -24.87 4.48
C LEU A 132 10.88 -23.62 5.32
N LEU A 133 10.12 -22.64 4.80
CA LEU A 133 9.79 -21.41 5.52
C LEU A 133 9.13 -21.67 6.88
N ARG A 134 8.30 -22.72 7.00
CA ARG A 134 7.68 -23.11 8.27
C ARG A 134 8.60 -23.91 9.20
N GLN A 135 9.55 -24.65 8.64
CA GLN A 135 10.56 -25.38 9.41
C GLN A 135 11.51 -24.38 10.10
N ASP A 136 12.03 -23.39 9.36
CA ASP A 136 12.92 -22.35 9.91
C ASP A 136 12.31 -21.62 11.12
N VAL A 137 11.00 -21.34 11.07
CA VAL A 137 10.27 -20.69 12.17
C VAL A 137 10.13 -21.60 13.39
N LYS A 138 9.95 -22.91 13.20
CA LYS A 138 9.82 -23.88 14.29
C LYS A 138 11.15 -24.14 14.97
N ASP A 139 12.21 -24.36 14.20
CA ASP A 139 13.52 -24.66 14.75
C ASP A 139 14.10 -23.44 15.47
N SER A 140 13.84 -22.24 14.97
CA SER A 140 14.33 -21.03 15.64
C SER A 140 13.58 -20.67 16.92
N ARG A 141 12.33 -21.14 17.10
CA ARG A 141 11.66 -21.10 18.39
C ARG A 141 12.31 -22.03 19.42
N ALA A 142 12.89 -23.16 18.99
CA ALA A 142 13.62 -24.06 19.87
C ALA A 142 14.98 -23.46 20.28
N VAL A 143 15.57 -22.67 19.40
CA VAL A 143 16.91 -22.11 19.59
C VAL A 143 16.91 -20.83 20.43
N PHE A 144 15.85 -20.00 20.35
CA PHE A 144 15.68 -18.83 21.25
C PHE A 144 15.61 -19.24 22.74
N VAL A 145 15.35 -20.51 23.04
CA VAL A 145 15.33 -21.08 24.40
C VAL A 145 16.75 -21.36 24.94
N LEU A 146 17.78 -21.45 24.08
CA LEU A 146 19.14 -21.88 24.47
C LEU A 146 20.18 -20.76 24.56
N GLY A 147 19.79 -19.49 24.40
CA GLY A 147 20.55 -18.32 24.87
C GLY A 147 21.97 -18.12 24.32
N THR A 148 22.39 -18.84 23.29
CA THR A 148 23.77 -18.80 22.77
C THR A 148 23.77 -18.65 21.25
N GLY A 149 24.06 -17.44 20.77
CA GLY A 149 24.70 -17.18 19.47
C GLY A 149 23.97 -17.54 18.18
N THR A 150 22.64 -17.60 18.16
CA THR A 150 21.87 -18.30 17.10
C THR A 150 20.82 -17.45 16.39
N LEU A 151 21.10 -16.15 16.23
CA LEU A 151 20.23 -15.26 15.43
C LEU A 151 20.34 -15.54 13.91
N TRP A 152 21.30 -16.37 13.46
CA TRP A 152 21.67 -16.50 12.04
C TRP A 152 20.89 -17.55 11.24
N VAL A 153 20.25 -18.55 11.87
CA VAL A 153 19.65 -19.68 11.14
C VAL A 153 18.26 -19.37 10.57
N LEU A 154 17.44 -18.56 11.26
CA LEU A 154 16.10 -18.15 10.82
C LEU A 154 16.13 -17.27 9.55
N LEU A 155 17.29 -16.65 9.28
CA LEU A 155 17.50 -15.82 8.11
C LEU A 155 17.66 -16.63 6.82
N ALA A 156 18.05 -17.91 6.87
CA ALA A 156 18.60 -18.59 5.71
C ALA A 156 17.60 -18.74 4.55
N SER A 157 16.38 -19.26 4.78
CA SER A 157 15.44 -19.48 3.67
C SER A 157 14.91 -18.18 3.05
N LEU A 158 14.54 -17.20 3.87
CA LEU A 158 14.05 -15.90 3.37
C LEU A 158 15.18 -15.11 2.72
N THR A 159 16.38 -15.12 3.30
CA THR A 159 17.54 -14.42 2.73
C THR A 159 17.96 -15.06 1.41
N ALA A 160 17.98 -16.39 1.33
CA ALA A 160 18.23 -17.10 0.07
C ALA A 160 17.17 -16.76 -0.97
N LEU A 161 15.89 -16.72 -0.59
CA LEU A 161 14.82 -16.38 -1.52
C LEU A 161 14.92 -14.93 -2.03
N PHE A 162 15.22 -13.96 -1.15
CA PHE A 162 15.43 -12.56 -1.54
C PHE A 162 16.76 -12.33 -2.27
N LYS A 163 17.75 -13.22 -2.16
CA LYS A 163 18.97 -13.17 -2.99
C LYS A 163 18.63 -13.26 -4.48
N HIS A 164 17.68 -14.13 -4.86
CA HIS A 164 17.18 -14.24 -6.24
C HIS A 164 16.22 -13.11 -6.65
N ILE A 165 15.89 -12.22 -5.71
CA ILE A 165 15.23 -10.95 -6.04
C ILE A 165 16.30 -9.91 -6.31
N GLY A 166 17.37 -9.83 -5.51
CA GLY A 166 18.39 -8.78 -5.60
C GLY A 166 19.65 -9.11 -6.42
N SER A 167 19.81 -10.31 -6.98
CA SER A 167 20.96 -10.64 -7.84
C SER A 167 20.83 -9.94 -9.19
N VAL A 168 21.85 -9.17 -9.54
CA VAL A 168 21.97 -8.43 -10.82
C VAL A 168 23.02 -9.11 -11.72
N GLU A 169 23.50 -10.31 -11.38
CA GLU A 169 24.53 -11.01 -12.14
C GLU A 169 23.89 -12.03 -13.12
N GLU A 170 23.63 -11.51 -14.33
CA GLU A 170 23.23 -12.16 -15.60
C GLU A 170 21.72 -12.20 -15.98
N PRO A 171 21.33 -11.70 -17.18
CA PRO A 171 20.05 -10.98 -17.32
C PRO A 171 18.89 -11.74 -18.01
N SER A 172 19.04 -12.97 -18.51
CA SER A 172 17.97 -13.57 -19.35
C SER A 172 17.16 -14.69 -18.67
N THR A 173 17.78 -15.49 -17.81
CA THR A 173 17.08 -16.52 -17.02
C THR A 173 16.66 -15.99 -15.65
N ASP A 174 17.38 -14.99 -15.13
CA ASP A 174 17.14 -14.44 -13.80
C ASP A 174 15.86 -13.59 -13.74
N ASP A 175 15.49 -12.88 -14.81
CA ASP A 175 14.26 -12.07 -14.84
C ASP A 175 12.98 -12.91 -14.68
N VAL A 176 12.90 -14.05 -15.36
CA VAL A 176 11.75 -14.96 -15.25
C VAL A 176 11.68 -15.54 -13.85
N ILE A 177 12.83 -15.99 -13.32
CA ILE A 177 12.93 -16.55 -11.97
C ILE A 177 12.55 -15.50 -10.94
N ARG A 178 13.12 -14.30 -11.03
CA ARG A 178 12.82 -13.13 -10.19
C ARG A 178 11.32 -12.84 -10.19
N GLU A 179 10.69 -12.78 -11.37
CA GLU A 179 9.24 -12.56 -11.46
C GLU A 179 8.46 -13.67 -10.75
N LYS A 180 8.85 -14.94 -10.92
CA LYS A 180 8.21 -16.07 -10.21
C LYS A 180 8.41 -15.99 -8.70
N VAL A 181 9.60 -15.60 -8.23
CA VAL A 181 9.92 -15.45 -6.82
C VAL A 181 9.10 -14.31 -6.19
N ILE A 182 9.03 -13.15 -6.86
CA ILE A 182 8.20 -11.99 -6.49
C ILE A 182 6.72 -12.39 -6.40
N ASN A 183 6.22 -13.12 -7.40
CA ASN A 183 4.85 -13.63 -7.40
C ASN A 183 4.61 -14.64 -6.26
N PHE A 184 5.54 -15.55 -5.99
CA PHE A 184 5.47 -16.49 -4.87
C PHE A 184 5.41 -15.76 -3.52
N VAL A 185 6.25 -14.75 -3.33
CA VAL A 185 6.28 -13.93 -2.12
C VAL A 185 4.94 -13.22 -1.92
N ARG A 186 4.42 -12.59 -2.96
CA ARG A 186 3.10 -11.94 -2.94
C ARG A 186 1.97 -12.92 -2.61
N ASP A 187 1.93 -14.07 -3.28
CA ASP A 187 0.76 -14.95 -3.27
C ASP A 187 0.78 -15.97 -2.13
N LYS A 188 1.96 -16.35 -1.64
CA LYS A 188 2.15 -17.40 -0.62
C LYS A 188 2.71 -16.89 0.69
N VAL A 189 3.66 -15.96 0.67
CA VAL A 189 4.32 -15.46 1.89
C VAL A 189 3.49 -14.35 2.55
N PHE A 190 2.99 -13.37 1.79
CA PHE A 190 2.25 -12.23 2.36
C PHE A 190 0.98 -12.61 3.14
N PRO A 191 0.18 -13.59 2.70
CA PRO A 191 -1.04 -13.96 3.41
C PRO A 191 -0.77 -14.58 4.79
N VAL A 192 0.40 -15.21 4.99
CA VAL A 192 0.78 -15.90 6.23
C VAL A 192 1.95 -15.23 6.95
N LYS A 193 2.30 -13.99 6.60
CA LYS A 193 3.40 -13.24 7.25
C LYS A 193 3.33 -13.21 8.77
N GLY A 194 2.13 -13.19 9.37
CA GLY A 194 1.97 -13.20 10.83
C GLY A 194 2.36 -14.55 11.49
N GLU A 195 2.31 -15.65 10.73
CA GLU A 195 2.81 -16.97 11.12
C GLU A 195 4.34 -17.04 10.94
N LEU A 196 4.84 -16.51 9.82
CA LEU A 196 6.24 -16.68 9.39
C LEU A 196 7.22 -15.68 10.04
N LEU A 197 6.84 -14.41 10.20
CA LEU A 197 7.76 -13.37 10.66
C LEU A 197 7.82 -13.35 12.18
N LYS A 198 8.69 -14.19 12.74
CA LYS A 198 8.93 -14.31 14.19
C LYS A 198 10.44 -14.45 14.49
N PRO A 199 11.02 -13.67 15.43
CA PRO A 199 10.43 -12.54 16.16
C PRO A 199 10.00 -11.40 15.22
N GLN A 200 8.84 -10.81 15.48
CA GLN A 200 8.14 -10.00 14.46
C GLN A 200 8.91 -8.75 14.04
N GLU A 201 9.37 -7.93 14.99
CA GLU A 201 10.03 -6.67 14.66
C GLU A 201 11.37 -6.89 13.92
N GLU A 202 12.19 -7.83 14.39
CA GLU A 202 13.50 -8.15 13.80
C GLU A 202 13.33 -8.68 12.37
N MET A 203 12.38 -9.59 12.15
CA MET A 203 12.12 -10.17 10.83
C MET A 203 11.51 -9.15 9.86
N GLU A 204 10.59 -8.30 10.33
CA GLU A 204 10.04 -7.22 9.51
C GLU A 204 11.12 -6.20 9.12
N ARG A 205 12.06 -5.87 10.02
CA ARG A 205 13.22 -5.02 9.71
C ARG A 205 14.15 -5.67 8.68
N HIS A 206 14.50 -6.94 8.88
CA HIS A 206 15.36 -7.67 7.95
C HIS A 206 14.78 -7.68 6.53
N ILE A 207 13.48 -7.96 6.40
CA ILE A 207 12.81 -7.93 5.09
C ILE A 207 12.77 -6.51 4.51
N THR A 208 12.57 -5.50 5.35
CA THR A 208 12.64 -4.10 4.90
C THR A 208 14.01 -3.80 4.29
N ASP A 209 15.10 -4.25 4.92
CA ASP A 209 16.45 -4.03 4.42
C ASP A 209 16.74 -4.82 3.14
N MET A 210 16.23 -6.05 3.01
CA MET A 210 16.32 -6.82 1.77
C MET A 210 15.55 -6.17 0.62
N ILE A 211 14.35 -5.65 0.89
CA ILE A 211 13.55 -4.93 -0.09
C ILE A 211 14.31 -3.69 -0.54
N LYS A 212 14.84 -2.87 0.38
CA LYS A 212 15.63 -1.68 0.05
C LYS A 212 16.79 -1.99 -0.89
N LYS A 213 17.51 -3.09 -0.66
CA LYS A 213 18.59 -3.55 -1.55
C LYS A 213 18.10 -3.96 -2.94
N SER A 214 16.86 -4.45 -3.03
CA SER A 214 16.23 -4.88 -4.28
C SER A 214 15.61 -3.73 -5.09
N LEU A 215 15.69 -2.48 -4.60
CA LEU A 215 15.09 -1.31 -5.27
C LEU A 215 15.96 -0.67 -6.34
N GLU A 216 17.25 -1.01 -6.41
CA GLU A 216 18.18 -0.41 -7.38
C GLU A 216 17.75 -0.68 -8.83
N ASP A 217 17.30 -1.91 -9.11
CA ASP A 217 16.77 -2.31 -10.41
C ASP A 217 15.39 -2.94 -10.24
N VAL A 218 14.35 -2.10 -10.30
CA VAL A 218 12.96 -2.52 -10.05
C VAL A 218 12.01 -1.85 -11.03
N THR A 219 11.12 -2.65 -11.61
CA THR A 219 10.03 -2.16 -12.44
C THR A 219 8.95 -1.46 -11.60
N GLY A 220 8.13 -0.62 -12.22
CA GLY A 220 7.03 0.06 -11.50
C GLY A 220 6.00 -0.90 -10.88
N ALA A 221 5.82 -2.10 -11.46
CA ALA A 221 4.91 -3.12 -10.92
C ALA A 221 5.49 -3.80 -9.67
N GLU A 222 6.77 -4.17 -9.72
CA GLU A 222 7.48 -4.75 -8.59
C GLU A 222 7.60 -3.75 -7.43
N PHE A 223 7.89 -2.48 -7.73
CA PHE A 223 7.94 -1.43 -6.71
C PHE A 223 6.60 -1.27 -5.97
N ARG A 224 5.48 -1.27 -6.71
CA ARG A 224 4.14 -1.25 -6.11
C ARG A 224 3.91 -2.46 -5.19
N MET A 225 4.31 -3.66 -5.63
CA MET A 225 4.20 -4.89 -4.84
C MET A 225 5.01 -4.79 -3.54
N PHE A 226 6.27 -4.34 -3.61
CA PHE A 226 7.12 -4.14 -2.42
C PHE A 226 6.51 -3.11 -1.46
N MET A 227 6.01 -2.00 -1.97
CA MET A 227 5.38 -0.97 -1.15
C MET A 227 4.08 -1.46 -0.52
N ASP A 228 3.27 -2.25 -1.22
CA ASP A 228 2.10 -2.93 -0.65
C ASP A 228 2.50 -3.88 0.47
N PHE A 229 3.61 -4.60 0.30
CA PHE A 229 4.10 -5.51 1.32
C PHE A 229 4.53 -4.78 2.58
N LEU A 230 5.40 -3.78 2.42
CA LEU A 230 5.93 -2.98 3.52
C LEU A 230 4.78 -2.38 4.32
N ARG A 231 3.78 -1.77 3.65
CA ARG A 231 2.58 -1.23 4.30
C ARG A 231 1.74 -2.28 5.04
N SER A 232 1.87 -3.55 4.69
CA SER A 232 1.18 -4.65 5.37
C SER A 232 1.89 -5.16 6.63
N LEU A 233 3.18 -4.83 6.82
CA LEU A 233 3.97 -5.21 7.99
C LEU A 233 3.51 -4.40 9.22
N SER A 234 3.63 -4.96 10.42
CA SER A 234 3.25 -4.23 11.65
C SER A 234 4.13 -3.00 11.88
N LEU A 235 5.40 -3.06 11.47
CA LEU A 235 6.38 -1.98 11.53
C LEU A 235 5.90 -0.71 10.82
N PHE A 236 5.08 -0.88 9.77
CA PHE A 236 4.51 0.21 8.98
C PHE A 236 2.98 0.21 8.95
N GLY A 237 2.32 -0.68 9.69
CA GLY A 237 0.88 -0.82 9.72
C GLY A 237 0.20 0.38 10.37
N GLU A 238 -1.13 0.42 10.41
CA GLU A 238 -1.91 1.62 10.80
C GLU A 238 -1.49 2.29 12.12
N LYS A 239 -1.01 1.51 13.09
CA LYS A 239 -0.59 1.98 14.42
C LYS A 239 0.90 2.35 14.53
N ALA A 240 1.65 2.23 13.42
CA ALA A 240 3.06 2.57 13.39
C ALA A 240 3.29 4.06 13.70
N PRO A 241 4.38 4.41 14.40
CA PRO A 241 4.68 5.79 14.75
C PRO A 241 5.14 6.59 13.53
N SER A 242 5.08 7.93 13.63
CA SER A 242 5.35 8.85 12.52
C SER A 242 6.74 8.68 11.90
N GLU A 243 7.74 8.31 12.70
CA GLU A 243 9.11 8.08 12.22
C GLU A 243 9.18 6.96 11.18
N ARG A 244 8.29 5.95 11.28
CA ARG A 244 8.19 4.88 10.29
C ARG A 244 7.59 5.33 8.97
N MET A 245 6.73 6.34 9.03
CA MET A 245 6.19 6.96 7.81
C MET A 245 7.26 7.81 7.12
N ILE A 246 8.17 8.44 7.89
CA ILE A 246 9.36 9.12 7.35
C ILE A 246 10.28 8.13 6.63
N GLU A 247 10.50 6.95 7.22
CA GLU A 247 11.27 5.89 6.58
C GLU A 247 10.62 5.42 5.26
N LEU A 248 9.32 5.14 5.25
CA LEU A 248 8.63 4.72 4.03
C LEU A 248 8.59 5.79 2.95
N ILE A 249 8.32 7.05 3.31
CA ILE A 249 8.30 8.11 2.30
C ILE A 249 9.70 8.31 1.72
N GLY A 250 10.76 8.16 2.53
CA GLY A 250 12.15 8.24 2.06
C GLY A 250 12.48 7.20 0.99
N ILE A 251 11.91 5.98 1.09
CA ILE A 251 12.03 4.96 0.04
C ILE A 251 11.37 5.42 -1.27
N VAL A 252 10.16 5.97 -1.18
CA VAL A 252 9.41 6.45 -2.35
C VAL A 252 10.06 7.69 -2.98
N GLU A 253 10.61 8.58 -2.16
CA GLU A 253 11.39 9.74 -2.62
C GLU A 253 12.67 9.32 -3.35
N GLY A 254 13.38 8.31 -2.84
CA GLY A 254 14.54 7.73 -3.51
C GLY A 254 14.19 7.13 -4.87
N GLN A 255 13.08 6.38 -4.94
CA GLN A 255 12.64 5.78 -6.20
C GLN A 255 12.14 6.81 -7.22
N ALA A 256 11.59 7.92 -6.75
CA ALA A 256 11.14 9.02 -7.61
C ALA A 256 12.30 9.85 -8.19
N ASP A 257 13.52 9.68 -7.67
CA ASP A 257 14.74 10.41 -8.06
C ASP A 257 14.52 11.93 -8.14
N LEU A 258 14.02 12.51 -7.03
CA LEU A 258 13.65 13.92 -6.95
C LEU A 258 14.84 14.90 -7.02
N ASP A 259 16.06 14.38 -7.08
CA ASP A 259 17.30 15.16 -7.27
C ASP A 259 17.75 15.17 -8.73
N ALA A 260 17.15 14.36 -9.61
CA ALA A 260 17.45 14.34 -11.04
C ALA A 260 17.01 15.61 -11.78
N GLN A 261 17.68 15.87 -12.90
CA GLN A 261 17.24 16.92 -13.81
C GLN A 261 15.95 16.49 -14.53
N PHE A 262 14.95 17.38 -14.52
CA PHE A 262 13.68 17.10 -15.20
C PHE A 262 13.77 17.34 -16.71
N ASN A 263 13.27 16.39 -17.49
CA ASN A 263 13.14 16.50 -18.95
C ASN A 263 11.69 16.18 -19.38
N VAL A 264 11.05 17.12 -20.09
CA VAL A 264 9.68 16.98 -20.59
C VAL A 264 9.53 15.83 -21.59
N SER A 265 10.59 15.52 -22.34
CA SER A 265 10.59 14.42 -23.32
C SER A 265 10.77 13.05 -22.68
N ASP A 266 11.18 12.99 -21.42
CA ASP A 266 11.36 11.75 -20.68
C ASP A 266 10.01 11.27 -20.13
N ALA A 267 9.35 10.46 -20.95
CA ALA A 267 8.07 9.84 -20.62
C ALA A 267 8.13 8.98 -19.36
N ASP A 268 9.19 8.20 -19.23
CA ASP A 268 9.35 7.20 -18.18
C ASP A 268 9.57 7.88 -16.82
N HIS A 269 10.32 8.96 -16.77
CA HIS A 269 10.49 9.77 -15.56
C HIS A 269 9.14 10.38 -15.12
N ILE A 270 8.34 10.94 -16.04
CA ILE A 270 7.04 11.50 -15.66
C ILE A 270 6.10 10.42 -15.12
N ASP A 271 6.03 9.27 -15.78
CA ASP A 271 5.16 8.16 -15.36
C ASP A 271 5.62 7.53 -14.04
N ARG A 272 6.94 7.49 -13.81
CA ARG A 272 7.54 7.11 -12.52
C ARG A 272 7.19 8.09 -11.42
N LEU A 273 7.30 9.40 -11.66
CA LEU A 273 6.92 10.44 -10.70
C LEU A 273 5.44 10.32 -10.31
N ILE A 274 4.54 10.20 -11.31
CA ILE A 274 3.10 10.03 -11.07
C ILE A 274 2.83 8.75 -10.28
N SER A 275 3.48 7.63 -10.63
CA SER A 275 3.37 6.37 -9.88
C SER A 275 3.83 6.54 -8.42
N CYS A 276 4.94 7.23 -8.19
CA CYS A 276 5.47 7.49 -6.86
C CYS A 276 4.54 8.40 -6.04
N LEU A 277 3.93 9.43 -6.65
CA LEU A 277 2.94 10.28 -5.99
C LEU A 277 1.72 9.46 -5.51
N HIS A 278 1.21 8.54 -6.32
CA HIS A 278 0.11 7.66 -5.93
C HIS A 278 0.49 6.72 -4.77
N ILE A 279 1.72 6.21 -4.76
CA ILE A 279 2.23 5.34 -3.68
C ILE A 279 2.48 6.14 -2.39
N ALA A 280 2.99 7.36 -2.52
CA ALA A 280 3.32 8.27 -1.43
C ALA A 280 2.07 8.79 -0.71
N LEU A 281 0.96 9.04 -1.42
CA LEU A 281 -0.21 9.68 -0.84
C LEU A 281 -0.75 8.97 0.42
N PRO A 282 -1.00 7.65 0.44
CA PRO A 282 -1.43 6.97 1.67
C PRO A 282 -0.46 7.09 2.86
N ILE A 283 0.84 7.30 2.59
CA ILE A 283 1.87 7.48 3.62
C ILE A 283 1.81 8.93 4.16
N VAL A 284 1.62 9.91 3.27
CA VAL A 284 1.47 11.33 3.61
C VAL A 284 0.17 11.58 4.39
N VAL A 285 -0.93 10.92 4.02
CA VAL A 285 -2.21 10.97 4.76
C VAL A 285 -2.02 10.55 6.23
N ARG A 286 -1.04 9.68 6.50
CA ARG A 286 -0.68 9.20 7.84
C ARG A 286 0.36 10.07 8.57
N GLY A 287 0.72 11.22 8.00
CA GLY A 287 1.58 12.22 8.64
C GLY A 287 3.03 12.25 8.16
N ALA A 288 3.38 11.55 7.08
CA ALA A 288 4.70 11.74 6.45
C ALA A 288 4.83 13.13 5.80
N PRO A 289 6.03 13.73 5.81
CA PRO A 289 6.29 14.96 5.09
C PRO A 289 6.18 14.75 3.58
N SER A 290 5.71 15.76 2.85
CA SER A 290 5.58 15.74 1.37
C SER A 290 6.36 16.85 0.67
N ASN A 291 7.19 17.58 1.42
CA ASN A 291 7.89 18.78 0.97
C ASN A 291 8.81 18.53 -0.23
N LYS A 292 9.51 17.38 -0.32
CA LYS A 292 10.38 17.10 -1.48
C LYS A 292 9.59 16.97 -2.78
N PHE A 293 8.51 16.19 -2.77
CA PHE A 293 7.61 16.06 -3.92
C PHE A 293 7.05 17.42 -4.34
N LEU A 294 6.55 18.21 -3.39
CA LEU A 294 5.98 19.53 -3.68
C LEU A 294 7.03 20.50 -4.23
N ASN A 295 8.24 20.49 -3.68
CA ASN A 295 9.34 21.32 -4.16
C ASN A 295 9.76 20.94 -5.57
N TYR A 296 9.84 19.65 -5.88
CA TYR A 296 10.16 19.16 -7.21
C TYR A 296 9.10 19.58 -8.23
N ILE A 297 7.82 19.37 -7.91
CA ILE A 297 6.68 19.79 -8.74
C ILE A 297 6.73 21.31 -8.97
N ASN A 298 6.92 22.10 -7.92
CA ASN A 298 6.92 23.55 -8.01
C ASN A 298 8.09 24.11 -8.85
N LYS A 299 9.29 23.53 -8.71
CA LYS A 299 10.50 24.02 -9.37
C LYS A 299 10.65 23.53 -10.81
N PHE A 300 10.27 22.29 -11.10
CA PHE A 300 10.60 21.64 -12.36
C PHE A 300 9.38 21.31 -13.22
N ILE A 301 8.23 20.98 -12.62
CA ILE A 301 7.04 20.55 -13.36
C ILE A 301 6.15 21.74 -13.75
N ILE A 302 5.77 22.59 -12.78
CA ILE A 302 4.85 23.70 -13.04
C ILE A 302 5.37 24.66 -14.13
N PRO A 303 6.66 25.06 -14.18
CA PRO A 303 7.15 25.99 -15.20
C PRO A 303 7.03 25.50 -16.64
N VAL A 304 7.05 24.18 -16.86
CA VAL A 304 6.96 23.54 -18.17
C VAL A 304 5.65 22.79 -18.37
N PHE A 305 4.66 23.03 -17.50
CA PHE A 305 3.41 22.26 -17.43
C PHE A 305 2.68 22.14 -18.77
N ASP A 306 2.71 23.20 -19.60
CA ASP A 306 2.06 23.21 -20.90
C ASP A 306 2.66 22.27 -21.93
N GLN A 307 3.96 21.96 -21.79
CA GLN A 307 4.71 21.12 -22.71
C GLN A 307 4.48 19.63 -22.45
N LEU A 308 3.87 19.29 -21.30
CA LEU A 308 3.55 17.92 -20.93
C LEU A 308 2.42 17.35 -21.82
N PRO A 309 2.32 16.02 -21.97
CA PRO A 309 1.14 15.39 -22.55
C PRO A 309 -0.12 15.60 -21.71
N GLU A 310 -1.28 15.71 -22.36
CA GLU A 310 -2.56 16.07 -21.71
C GLU A 310 -2.98 15.06 -20.61
N GLU A 311 -2.76 13.76 -20.84
CA GLU A 311 -3.09 12.71 -19.87
C GLU A 311 -2.29 12.89 -18.56
N ARG A 312 -0.99 13.13 -18.68
CA ARG A 312 -0.07 13.34 -17.54
C ARG A 312 -0.37 14.62 -16.78
N LYS A 313 -0.76 15.69 -17.46
CA LYS A 313 -1.17 16.95 -16.83
C LYS A 313 -2.36 16.74 -15.88
N VAL A 314 -3.37 15.97 -16.32
CA VAL A 314 -4.53 15.64 -15.48
C VAL A 314 -4.07 14.92 -14.22
N ASP A 315 -3.24 13.88 -14.35
CA ASP A 315 -2.82 13.05 -13.22
C ASP A 315 -1.91 13.79 -12.23
N LEU A 316 -1.05 14.68 -12.73
CA LEU A 316 -0.22 15.56 -11.89
C LEU A 316 -1.08 16.56 -11.10
N LEU A 317 -2.07 17.18 -11.74
CA LEU A 317 -2.97 18.11 -11.06
C LEU A 317 -3.87 17.41 -10.03
N LYS A 318 -4.38 16.22 -10.35
CA LYS A 318 -5.12 15.40 -9.38
C LYS A 318 -4.26 15.03 -8.19
N SER A 319 -3.03 14.57 -8.43
CA SER A 319 -2.07 14.25 -7.38
C SER A 319 -1.80 15.48 -6.51
N LEU A 320 -1.53 16.63 -7.11
CA LEU A 320 -1.30 17.86 -6.37
C LEU A 320 -2.51 18.29 -5.52
N ALA A 321 -3.72 18.18 -6.06
CA ALA A 321 -4.94 18.44 -5.32
C ALA A 321 -5.10 17.49 -4.12
N GLU A 322 -4.74 16.21 -4.27
CA GLU A 322 -4.81 15.21 -3.20
C GLU A 322 -3.75 15.43 -2.11
N PHE A 323 -2.59 15.98 -2.46
CA PHE A 323 -1.54 16.33 -1.49
C PHE A 323 -1.82 17.67 -0.79
N SER A 324 -2.59 18.57 -1.40
CA SER A 324 -2.84 19.93 -0.90
C SER A 324 -3.37 20.04 0.55
N PRO A 325 -4.21 19.12 1.08
CA PRO A 325 -4.62 19.15 2.48
C PRO A 325 -3.46 18.90 3.45
N TYR A 326 -2.47 18.10 3.04
CA TYR A 326 -1.38 17.62 3.90
C TYR A 326 -0.11 18.49 3.85
N THR A 327 -0.17 19.64 3.18
CA THR A 327 0.96 20.58 3.10
C THR A 327 1.18 21.35 4.39
N THR A 328 2.43 21.75 4.67
CA THR A 328 2.71 22.69 5.76
C THR A 328 2.41 24.14 5.34
N PRO A 329 2.28 25.10 6.28
CA PRO A 329 2.17 26.52 5.93
C PRO A 329 3.39 27.04 5.16
N GLN A 330 4.59 26.51 5.44
CA GLN A 330 5.81 26.89 4.73
C GLN A 330 5.77 26.45 3.27
N ASP A 331 5.47 25.16 3.01
CA ASP A 331 5.35 24.63 1.65
C ASP A 331 4.25 25.37 0.89
N SER A 332 3.14 25.65 1.58
CA SER A 332 1.99 26.36 1.00
C SER A 332 2.37 27.76 0.54
N ARG A 333 3.19 28.49 1.29
CA ARG A 333 3.69 29.81 0.90
C ARG A 333 4.56 29.75 -0.35
N GLN A 334 5.33 28.69 -0.54
CA GLN A 334 6.25 28.54 -1.67
C GLN A 334 5.55 28.15 -2.97
N ILE A 335 4.56 27.27 -2.89
CA ILE A 335 3.87 26.73 -4.08
C ILE A 335 2.68 27.60 -4.52
N LEU A 336 2.02 28.31 -3.60
CA LEU A 336 0.82 29.10 -3.89
C LEU A 336 0.97 30.10 -5.05
N PRO A 337 2.08 30.87 -5.20
CA PRO A 337 2.25 31.78 -6.34
C PRO A 337 2.13 31.07 -7.70
N SER A 338 2.80 29.92 -7.84
CA SER A 338 2.79 29.10 -9.06
C SER A 338 1.38 28.54 -9.34
N ILE A 339 0.66 28.13 -8.29
CA ILE A 339 -0.74 27.67 -8.42
C ILE A 339 -1.66 28.80 -8.86
N VAL A 340 -1.52 30.00 -8.31
CA VAL A 340 -2.34 31.15 -8.73
C VAL A 340 -2.06 31.53 -10.18
N GLN A 341 -0.80 31.48 -10.62
CA GLN A 341 -0.46 31.74 -12.02
C GLN A 341 -1.10 30.72 -12.97
N LEU A 342 -1.00 29.44 -12.64
CA LEU A 342 -1.60 28.37 -13.42
C LEU A 342 -3.13 28.43 -13.40
N LEU A 343 -3.72 28.75 -12.25
CA LEU A 343 -5.16 28.97 -12.11
C LEU A 343 -5.65 30.14 -12.98
N LYS A 344 -4.95 31.28 -12.97
CA LYS A 344 -5.27 32.42 -13.84
C LYS A 344 -5.14 32.06 -15.33
N LYS A 345 -4.21 31.19 -15.70
CA LYS A 345 -4.10 30.70 -17.07
C LYS A 345 -5.33 29.91 -17.51
N TYR A 346 -5.80 28.97 -16.69
CA TYR A 346 -6.96 28.13 -17.00
C TYR A 346 -8.32 28.76 -16.66
N MET A 347 -8.32 29.91 -15.98
CA MET A 347 -9.48 30.80 -15.82
C MET A 347 -9.26 32.10 -16.59
N PRO A 348 -9.50 32.13 -17.91
CA PRO A 348 -9.22 33.30 -18.72
C PRO A 348 -10.14 34.49 -18.39
N GLY A 349 -9.57 35.70 -18.35
CA GLY A 349 -10.29 36.95 -18.08
C GLY A 349 -11.19 37.42 -19.23
N LYS A 350 -11.03 36.85 -20.43
CA LYS A 350 -11.91 37.06 -21.58
C LYS A 350 -12.31 35.71 -22.16
N LYS A 351 -13.44 35.64 -22.87
CA LYS A 351 -13.86 34.43 -23.60
C LYS A 351 -12.79 34.11 -24.67
N SER A 352 -11.81 33.27 -24.31
CA SER A 352 -10.91 32.63 -25.26
C SER A 352 -11.74 31.66 -26.11
N GLY A 353 -11.43 31.52 -27.39
CA GLY A 353 -12.04 30.51 -28.25
C GLY A 353 -11.64 29.07 -27.86
N GLU A 354 -10.70 28.92 -26.92
CA GLU A 354 -10.23 27.64 -26.41
C GLU A 354 -11.23 26.99 -25.44
N GLU A 355 -11.42 25.68 -25.58
CA GLU A 355 -12.24 24.90 -24.66
C GLU A 355 -11.64 24.90 -23.25
N THR A 356 -12.46 25.26 -22.26
CA THR A 356 -12.02 25.31 -20.86
C THR A 356 -11.95 23.90 -20.27
N ASN A 357 -10.77 23.51 -19.79
CA ASN A 357 -10.60 22.25 -19.08
C ASN A 357 -11.09 22.37 -17.63
N PHE A 358 -12.35 22.01 -17.39
CA PHE A 358 -12.97 22.08 -16.06
C PHE A 358 -12.28 21.19 -15.02
N THR A 359 -11.68 20.07 -15.43
CA THR A 359 -10.94 19.20 -14.50
C THR A 359 -9.71 19.92 -13.95
N TYR A 360 -9.00 20.68 -14.78
CA TYR A 360 -7.84 21.45 -14.33
C TYR A 360 -8.27 22.54 -13.35
N VAL A 361 -9.34 23.26 -13.69
CA VAL A 361 -9.90 24.31 -12.83
C VAL A 361 -10.33 23.73 -11.48
N GLU A 362 -10.98 22.57 -11.44
CA GLU A 362 -11.34 21.91 -10.18
C GLU A 362 -10.10 21.59 -9.33
N CYS A 363 -9.08 20.95 -9.93
CA CYS A 363 -7.84 20.61 -9.21
C CYS A 363 -7.14 21.84 -8.65
N LEU A 364 -7.02 22.89 -9.47
CA LEU A 364 -6.32 24.12 -9.14
C LEU A 364 -7.08 24.97 -8.11
N LEU A 365 -8.40 25.08 -8.22
CA LEU A 365 -9.23 25.74 -7.20
C LEU A 365 -9.17 25.00 -5.87
N TYR A 366 -9.25 23.67 -5.89
CA TYR A 366 -9.15 22.85 -4.69
C TYR A 366 -7.80 23.05 -4.01
N THR A 367 -6.72 22.95 -4.78
CA THR A 367 -5.36 23.20 -4.32
C THR A 367 -5.23 24.63 -3.76
N PHE A 368 -5.68 25.64 -4.51
CA PHE A 368 -5.65 27.04 -4.08
C PHE A 368 -6.34 27.24 -2.73
N HIS A 369 -7.53 26.69 -2.54
CA HIS A 369 -8.27 26.79 -1.28
C HIS A 369 -7.49 26.23 -0.10
N HIS A 370 -6.92 25.02 -0.23
CA HIS A 370 -6.16 24.40 0.85
C HIS A 370 -4.89 25.15 1.21
N LEU A 371 -4.16 25.64 0.21
CA LEU A 371 -2.94 26.41 0.44
C LEU A 371 -3.27 27.78 1.04
N ALA A 372 -4.26 28.49 0.48
CA ALA A 372 -4.68 29.79 0.95
C ALA A 372 -5.30 29.73 2.36
N HIS A 373 -5.95 28.63 2.73
CA HIS A 373 -6.44 28.42 4.10
C HIS A 373 -5.30 28.42 5.12
N LYS A 374 -4.12 27.87 4.76
CA LYS A 374 -2.93 27.83 5.62
C LYS A 374 -2.14 29.13 5.60
N VAL A 375 -2.12 29.85 4.49
CA VAL A 375 -1.39 31.12 4.31
C VAL A 375 -2.27 32.23 3.70
N PRO A 376 -3.33 32.67 4.40
CA PRO A 376 -4.32 33.56 3.82
C PRO A 376 -3.72 34.93 3.43
N ASN A 377 -2.76 35.44 4.20
CA ASN A 377 -2.09 36.72 3.89
C ASN A 377 -1.26 36.69 2.59
N ALA A 378 -0.76 35.53 2.18
CA ALA A 378 -0.03 35.40 0.92
C ALA A 378 -0.94 35.67 -0.31
N THR A 379 -2.25 35.57 -0.14
CA THR A 379 -3.21 35.86 -1.23
C THR A 379 -3.40 37.35 -1.51
N ASN A 380 -2.93 38.24 -0.62
CA ASN A 380 -3.10 39.69 -0.78
C ASN A 380 -2.43 40.18 -2.06
N SER A 381 -1.15 39.87 -2.27
CA SER A 381 -0.41 40.29 -3.47
C SER A 381 -0.77 39.47 -4.73
N LEU A 382 -1.25 38.23 -4.57
CA LEU A 382 -1.54 37.33 -5.69
C LEU A 382 -2.92 37.58 -6.31
N CYS A 383 -3.93 37.78 -5.46
CA CYS A 383 -5.34 37.87 -5.83
C CYS A 383 -6.00 39.20 -5.42
N GLY A 384 -5.30 40.07 -4.69
CA GLY A 384 -5.83 41.37 -4.26
C GLY A 384 -6.79 41.34 -3.07
N TYR A 385 -6.82 40.23 -2.32
CA TYR A 385 -7.62 40.15 -1.10
C TYR A 385 -7.04 41.06 0.00
N LYS A 386 -7.91 41.54 0.89
CA LYS A 386 -7.51 42.42 2.01
C LYS A 386 -7.62 41.67 3.33
N ILE A 387 -6.72 40.71 3.54
CA ILE A 387 -6.70 39.91 4.77
C ILE A 387 -5.67 40.49 5.74
N VAL A 388 -6.15 40.96 6.90
CA VAL A 388 -5.32 41.50 7.99
C VAL A 388 -5.17 40.41 9.03
N THR A 389 -3.97 39.88 9.18
CA THR A 389 -3.63 38.84 10.17
C THR A 389 -2.88 39.42 11.38
N GLY A 390 -2.47 40.69 11.32
CA GLY A 390 -1.67 41.35 12.34
C GLY A 390 -0.18 41.05 12.22
N GLN A 391 0.26 40.44 11.12
CA GLN A 391 1.66 40.11 10.86
C GLN A 391 2.35 41.22 10.05
N PRO A 392 3.65 41.49 10.27
CA PRO A 392 4.39 42.53 9.51
C PRO A 392 4.36 42.32 7.98
N SER A 393 4.17 41.08 7.53
CA SER A 393 4.08 40.69 6.12
C SER A 393 2.76 41.04 5.44
N ASP A 394 1.78 41.61 6.14
CA ASP A 394 0.44 41.86 5.61
C ASP A 394 0.39 42.97 4.53
N ARG A 395 1.52 43.67 4.27
CA ARG A 395 1.70 44.71 3.22
C ARG A 395 0.53 45.69 3.15
N LEU A 396 0.09 46.17 4.32
CA LEU A 396 -1.14 46.96 4.52
C LEU A 396 -1.21 48.31 3.76
N GLY A 397 -0.15 48.71 3.06
CA GLY A 397 -0.07 49.94 2.27
C GLY A 397 0.02 49.75 0.74
N GLU A 398 0.11 48.52 0.24
CA GLU A 398 0.15 48.25 -1.21
C GLU A 398 -1.28 48.09 -1.77
N ASP A 399 -1.60 48.80 -2.87
CA ASP A 399 -2.90 48.69 -3.53
C ASP A 399 -2.90 47.56 -4.57
N PHE A 400 -3.57 46.46 -4.25
CA PHE A 400 -3.76 45.31 -5.14
C PHE A 400 -5.16 45.26 -5.78
N SER A 401 -5.86 46.40 -5.85
CA SER A 401 -7.22 46.47 -6.39
C SER A 401 -7.33 45.95 -7.83
N GLU A 402 -6.30 46.15 -8.66
CA GLU A 402 -6.29 45.60 -10.03
C GLU A 402 -6.21 44.07 -10.04
N ASN A 403 -5.42 43.46 -9.15
CA ASN A 403 -5.35 42.01 -9.01
C ASN A 403 -6.70 41.43 -8.55
N TYR A 404 -7.40 42.14 -7.66
CA TYR A 404 -8.75 41.76 -7.22
C TYR A 404 -9.78 41.83 -8.35
N LYS A 405 -9.73 42.91 -9.16
CA LYS A 405 -10.61 43.06 -10.33
C LYS A 405 -10.37 41.96 -11.35
N ASP A 406 -9.11 41.72 -11.73
CA ASP A 406 -8.72 40.65 -12.67
C ASP A 406 -9.18 39.27 -12.17
N PHE A 407 -8.91 38.95 -10.90
CA PHE A 407 -9.31 37.66 -10.32
C PHE A 407 -10.83 37.50 -10.27
N THR A 408 -11.56 38.56 -9.90
CA THR A 408 -13.04 38.55 -9.86
C THR A 408 -13.65 38.41 -11.26
N GLU A 409 -13.10 39.07 -12.27
CA GLU A 409 -13.54 38.94 -13.67
C GLU A 409 -13.38 37.49 -14.15
N ARG A 410 -12.22 36.88 -13.88
CA ARG A 410 -11.96 35.46 -14.19
C ARG A 410 -12.92 34.51 -13.46
N LEU A 411 -13.21 34.77 -12.19
CA LEU A 411 -14.20 34.01 -11.40
C LEU A 411 -15.61 34.08 -12.03
N ASN A 412 -16.04 35.27 -12.45
CA ASN A 412 -17.34 35.44 -13.11
C ASN A 412 -17.41 34.67 -14.45
N ASN A 413 -16.35 34.75 -15.25
CA ASN A 413 -16.29 34.05 -16.53
C ASN A 413 -16.35 32.53 -16.37
N ILE A 414 -15.56 31.97 -15.46
CA ILE A 414 -15.57 30.53 -15.23
C ILE A 414 -16.91 30.05 -14.69
N GLU A 415 -17.58 30.84 -13.85
CA GLU A 415 -18.93 30.53 -13.37
C GLU A 415 -19.97 30.53 -14.50
N GLU A 416 -19.91 31.49 -15.43
CA GLU A 416 -20.79 31.53 -16.60
C GLU A 416 -20.60 30.27 -17.47
N LEU A 417 -19.35 29.94 -17.79
CA LEU A 417 -18.99 28.75 -18.56
C LEU A 417 -19.40 27.45 -17.85
N THR A 418 -19.22 27.38 -16.54
CA THR A 418 -19.59 26.23 -15.71
C THR A 418 -21.11 26.05 -15.70
N ARG A 419 -21.90 27.12 -15.52
CA ARG A 419 -23.37 27.06 -15.55
C ARG A 419 -23.90 26.65 -16.93
N ALA A 420 -23.27 27.13 -18.01
CA ALA A 420 -23.62 26.71 -19.38
C ALA A 420 -23.34 25.22 -19.59
N THR A 421 -22.20 24.73 -19.10
CA THR A 421 -21.79 23.32 -19.21
C THR A 421 -22.69 22.40 -18.38
N ILE A 422 -23.06 22.79 -17.15
CA ILE A 422 -24.04 22.04 -16.33
C ILE A 422 -25.35 21.85 -17.09
N LYS A 423 -25.86 22.89 -17.76
CA LYS A 423 -27.08 22.79 -18.58
C LYS A 423 -26.92 21.77 -19.71
N LYS A 424 -25.81 21.82 -20.44
CA LYS A 424 -25.48 20.86 -21.52
C LYS A 424 -25.39 19.42 -21.00
N LEU A 425 -24.65 19.19 -19.91
CA LEU A 425 -24.48 17.86 -19.32
C LEU A 425 -25.79 17.31 -18.74
N THR A 426 -26.61 18.15 -18.13
CA THR A 426 -27.94 17.74 -17.61
C THR A 426 -28.87 17.31 -18.74
N GLN A 427 -28.83 18.01 -19.88
CA GLN A 427 -29.57 17.61 -21.08
C GLN A 427 -29.05 16.28 -21.66
N GLY A 428 -27.72 16.14 -21.82
CA GLY A 428 -27.10 14.91 -22.29
C GLY A 428 -27.42 13.69 -21.41
N MET A 429 -27.50 13.88 -20.09
CA MET A 429 -27.89 12.80 -19.16
C MET A 429 -29.31 12.28 -19.43
N ALA A 430 -30.26 13.16 -19.77
CA ALA A 430 -31.62 12.76 -20.15
C ALA A 430 -31.63 11.96 -21.46
N GLU A 431 -30.78 12.32 -22.42
CA GLU A 431 -30.59 11.58 -23.67
C GLU A 431 -29.96 10.21 -23.42
N HIS A 432 -28.93 10.10 -22.57
CA HIS A 432 -28.34 8.80 -22.20
C HIS A 432 -29.33 7.89 -21.46
N ASN A 433 -30.21 8.43 -20.62
CA ASN A 433 -31.29 7.67 -20.00
C ASN A 433 -32.24 7.07 -21.04
N LYS A 434 -32.61 7.85 -22.06
CA LYS A 434 -33.47 7.40 -23.17
C LYS A 434 -32.77 6.35 -24.03
N SER A 435 -31.50 6.56 -24.37
CA SER A 435 -30.68 5.63 -25.15
C SER A 435 -30.47 4.30 -24.40
N MET A 436 -30.26 4.35 -23.07
CA MET A 436 -30.13 3.14 -22.24
C MET A 436 -31.40 2.29 -22.29
N ALA A 437 -32.58 2.92 -22.23
CA ALA A 437 -33.86 2.22 -22.34
C ALA A 437 -34.11 1.63 -23.75
N ALA A 438 -33.51 2.21 -24.79
CA ALA A 438 -33.64 1.76 -26.17
C ALA A 438 -32.58 0.73 -26.60
N ALA A 439 -31.51 0.55 -25.83
CA ALA A 439 -30.39 -0.32 -26.17
C ALA A 439 -30.76 -1.81 -26.03
N LYS A 440 -30.58 -2.56 -27.12
CA LYS A 440 -30.93 -4.00 -27.20
C LYS A 440 -29.75 -4.95 -26.98
N THR A 441 -28.53 -4.48 -27.22
CA THR A 441 -27.31 -5.28 -27.08
C THR A 441 -26.54 -4.89 -25.82
N ASP A 442 -25.85 -5.85 -25.23
CA ASP A 442 -25.10 -5.62 -23.98
C ASP A 442 -23.89 -4.70 -24.20
N GLU A 443 -23.23 -4.77 -25.37
CA GLU A 443 -22.16 -3.83 -25.73
C GLU A 443 -22.65 -2.37 -25.83
N ALA A 444 -23.85 -2.14 -26.36
CA ALA A 444 -24.43 -0.79 -26.43
C ALA A 444 -24.81 -0.27 -25.04
N LYS A 445 -25.31 -1.14 -24.15
CA LYS A 445 -25.62 -0.78 -22.76
C LYS A 445 -24.36 -0.39 -22.00
N GLU A 446 -23.25 -1.12 -22.16
CA GLU A 446 -21.97 -0.80 -21.51
C GLU A 446 -21.39 0.53 -22.00
N LYS A 447 -21.42 0.80 -23.33
CA LYS A 447 -21.01 2.12 -23.87
C LYS A 447 -21.83 3.27 -23.28
N ILE A 448 -23.15 3.11 -23.18
CA ILE A 448 -24.05 4.12 -22.60
C ILE A 448 -23.79 4.29 -21.09
N LYS A 449 -23.48 3.20 -20.37
CA LYS A 449 -23.12 3.23 -18.95
C LYS A 449 -21.85 4.05 -18.72
N THR A 450 -20.81 3.84 -19.53
CA THR A 450 -19.57 4.65 -19.48
C THR A 450 -19.86 6.13 -19.76
N GLN A 451 -20.69 6.43 -20.77
CA GLN A 451 -21.05 7.81 -21.11
C GLN A 451 -21.83 8.51 -19.99
N LYS A 452 -22.74 7.80 -19.32
CA LYS A 452 -23.44 8.29 -18.11
C LYS A 452 -22.49 8.57 -16.96
N GLN A 453 -21.52 7.69 -16.74
CA GLN A 453 -20.52 7.86 -15.69
C GLN A 453 -19.70 9.13 -15.96
N ASN A 454 -19.20 9.30 -17.18
CA ASN A 454 -18.45 10.50 -17.58
C ASN A 454 -19.27 11.79 -17.42
N THR A 455 -20.55 11.76 -17.81
CA THR A 455 -21.47 12.89 -17.64
C THR A 455 -21.69 13.22 -16.16
N THR A 456 -21.80 12.20 -15.31
CA THR A 456 -21.97 12.34 -13.86
C THR A 456 -20.73 12.93 -13.20
N THR A 457 -19.53 12.47 -13.58
CA THR A 457 -18.25 13.04 -13.14
C THR A 457 -18.13 14.50 -13.58
N GLY A 458 -18.46 14.82 -14.83
CA GLY A 458 -18.45 16.19 -15.34
C GLY A 458 -19.41 17.13 -14.58
N LEU A 459 -20.61 16.65 -14.23
CA LEU A 459 -21.55 17.41 -13.40
C LEU A 459 -20.98 17.65 -11.99
N ARG A 460 -20.33 16.64 -11.39
CA ARG A 460 -19.69 16.77 -10.07
C ARG A 460 -18.56 17.79 -10.09
N THR A 461 -17.66 17.73 -11.09
CA THR A 461 -16.61 18.73 -11.33
C THR A 461 -17.18 20.14 -11.40
N CYS A 462 -18.21 20.35 -12.23
CA CYS A 462 -18.82 21.67 -12.38
C CYS A 462 -19.46 22.18 -11.08
N ASN A 463 -20.14 21.30 -10.33
CA ASN A 463 -20.73 21.67 -9.04
C ASN A 463 -19.65 22.02 -8.00
N ASN A 464 -18.55 21.28 -7.97
CA ASN A 464 -17.40 21.58 -7.11
C ASN A 464 -16.80 22.95 -7.44
N ILE A 465 -16.61 23.27 -8.73
CA ILE A 465 -16.14 24.59 -9.16
C ILE A 465 -17.06 25.70 -8.63
N LEU A 466 -18.37 25.61 -8.86
CA LEU A 466 -19.31 26.63 -8.36
C LEU A 466 -19.31 26.75 -6.83
N ALA A 467 -19.10 25.65 -6.11
CA ALA A 467 -18.99 25.67 -4.66
C ALA A 467 -17.71 26.39 -4.19
N MET A 468 -16.59 26.21 -4.91
CA MET A 468 -15.30 26.83 -4.63
C MET A 468 -15.24 28.31 -5.03
N THR A 469 -15.80 28.70 -6.17
CA THR A 469 -15.74 30.11 -6.61
C THR A 469 -16.62 31.03 -5.75
N LYS A 470 -17.76 30.54 -5.27
CA LYS A 470 -18.71 31.33 -4.48
C LYS A 470 -18.09 32.08 -3.29
N PRO A 471 -17.34 31.45 -2.37
CA PRO A 471 -16.72 32.17 -1.24
C PRO A 471 -15.62 33.17 -1.66
N LEU A 472 -15.07 33.05 -2.87
CA LEU A 472 -13.97 33.88 -3.35
C LEU A 472 -14.38 35.29 -3.82
N HIS A 473 -15.69 35.56 -3.95
CA HIS A 473 -16.23 36.90 -4.27
C HIS A 473 -16.25 37.86 -3.09
N ALA A 474 -16.05 37.37 -1.87
CA ALA A 474 -15.97 38.24 -0.70
C ALA A 474 -14.64 39.01 -0.69
N LYS A 475 -14.67 40.27 -0.24
CA LYS A 475 -13.45 41.10 -0.07
C LYS A 475 -12.44 40.46 0.90
N THR A 476 -12.95 39.70 1.87
CA THR A 476 -12.21 38.86 2.81
C THR A 476 -12.75 37.44 2.68
N PRO A 477 -12.24 36.64 1.73
CA PRO A 477 -12.78 35.31 1.43
C PRO A 477 -12.51 34.34 2.58
N SER A 478 -13.46 33.44 2.80
CA SER A 478 -13.23 32.26 3.65
C SER A 478 -12.71 31.13 2.76
N PHE A 479 -11.44 30.78 2.92
CA PHE A 479 -10.86 29.68 2.18
C PHE A 479 -11.33 28.35 2.76
N LEU A 480 -11.80 27.49 1.87
CA LEU A 480 -12.24 26.14 2.18
C LEU A 480 -11.02 25.31 2.63
N GLY A 481 -11.00 24.89 3.90
CA GLY A 481 -9.99 23.98 4.43
C GLY A 481 -10.39 22.52 4.30
N ASP A 482 -9.70 21.68 5.08
CA ASP A 482 -9.90 20.23 5.14
C ASP A 482 -11.38 19.85 5.34
N LYS A 483 -11.87 18.92 4.50
CA LYS A 483 -13.20 18.25 4.59
C LYS A 483 -14.43 18.99 4.04
N SER A 484 -14.26 20.06 3.27
CA SER A 484 -15.40 20.83 2.71
C SER A 484 -15.92 20.32 1.35
N ILE A 485 -15.05 19.75 0.51
CA ILE A 485 -15.36 19.32 -0.85
C ILE A 485 -14.75 17.94 -1.12
N ASN A 486 -15.54 17.06 -1.73
CA ASN A 486 -15.07 15.77 -2.25
C ASN A 486 -14.72 15.93 -3.74
N LEU A 487 -13.44 15.70 -4.07
CA LEU A 487 -12.94 15.76 -5.45
C LEU A 487 -13.75 14.85 -6.38
N SER A 488 -13.93 15.26 -7.63
CA SER A 488 -14.88 14.59 -8.53
C SER A 488 -14.59 13.11 -8.78
N TRP A 489 -13.32 12.72 -8.76
CA TRP A 489 -12.84 11.35 -8.97
C TRP A 489 -12.69 10.53 -7.68
N LYS A 490 -12.96 11.10 -6.49
CA LYS A 490 -13.03 10.34 -5.24
C LYS A 490 -14.46 9.84 -5.01
N GLU A 491 -14.60 8.60 -4.55
CA GLU A 491 -15.89 8.06 -4.17
C GLU A 491 -16.43 8.77 -2.92
N THR A 492 -17.68 9.20 -2.95
CA THR A 492 -18.39 9.60 -1.73
C THR A 492 -18.67 8.35 -0.90
N THR A 493 -17.83 8.08 0.09
CA THR A 493 -18.17 7.14 1.16
C THR A 493 -19.42 7.67 1.86
N LYS A 494 -20.58 7.05 1.62
CA LYS A 494 -21.77 7.32 2.43
C LYS A 494 -21.42 6.90 3.86
N THR A 495 -21.16 7.86 4.74
CA THR A 495 -21.18 7.61 6.18
C THR A 495 -22.56 7.03 6.50
N ALA A 496 -22.59 5.79 6.99
CA ALA A 496 -23.83 5.14 7.39
C ALA A 496 -24.52 6.05 8.42
N ALA A 497 -25.63 6.66 8.02
CA ALA A 497 -26.46 7.42 8.94
C ALA A 497 -26.90 6.46 10.05
N SER A 498 -26.65 6.86 11.29
CA SER A 498 -27.12 6.17 12.49
C SER A 498 -28.62 5.91 12.36
N SER A 499 -28.99 4.64 12.19
CA SER A 499 -30.36 4.17 12.24
C SER A 499 -30.85 4.23 13.68
N THR A 500 -31.40 5.37 14.12
CA THR A 500 -32.31 5.37 15.27
C THR A 500 -33.65 4.84 14.80
N THR A 501 -33.86 3.53 15.02
CA THR A 501 -35.16 2.87 14.93
C THR A 501 -36.11 3.49 15.97
N ALA A 502 -37.11 4.23 15.50
CA ALA A 502 -38.26 4.61 16.30
C ALA A 502 -39.27 3.45 16.33
N ALA A 503 -39.48 2.85 17.50
CA ALA A 503 -40.57 1.91 17.74
C ALA A 503 -41.88 2.68 18.01
N ALA A 504 -42.97 2.23 17.39
CA ALA A 504 -44.28 2.85 17.48
C ALA A 504 -45.09 2.34 18.69
N GLY A 505 -45.74 3.27 19.40
CA GLY A 505 -47.07 3.10 19.98
C GLY A 505 -47.16 2.97 21.52
N VAL A 506 -47.75 3.98 22.18
CA VAL A 506 -49.05 3.87 22.90
C VAL A 506 -49.35 5.16 23.72
N LYS A 507 -50.51 5.76 23.40
CA LYS A 507 -51.49 6.57 24.18
C LYS A 507 -51.09 7.87 24.93
N ARG A 508 -51.86 8.92 24.59
CA ARG A 508 -52.07 10.24 25.24
C ARG A 508 -52.88 10.13 26.55
N PRO A 509 -52.84 11.12 27.47
CA PRO A 509 -53.80 12.26 27.44
C PRO A 509 -53.20 13.63 27.92
N THR A 510 -53.44 14.77 27.22
CA THR A 510 -54.20 16.01 27.62
C THR A 510 -53.69 16.75 28.89
N ALA A 511 -53.59 18.09 29.03
CA ALA A 511 -53.95 19.30 28.27
C ALA A 511 -53.35 20.58 28.94
N SER A 512 -53.57 21.75 28.30
CA SER A 512 -53.52 23.16 28.79
C SER A 512 -52.17 23.90 28.71
N ASN A 513 -52.05 25.19 28.37
CA ASN A 513 -52.84 26.13 27.55
C ASN A 513 -51.98 27.44 27.37
N ALA A 514 -52.37 28.26 26.39
CA ALA A 514 -52.06 29.70 26.18
C ALA A 514 -50.68 30.09 25.58
N ALA A 515 -50.52 31.11 24.71
CA ALA A 515 -51.34 31.85 23.74
C ALA A 515 -50.43 32.91 23.05
N ASN A 516 -50.60 33.10 21.72
CA ASN A 516 -50.34 34.28 20.85
C ASN A 516 -48.93 34.94 20.83
N ILE A 517 -48.33 35.34 19.70
CA ILE A 517 -48.79 36.33 18.70
C ILE A 517 -48.16 36.10 17.30
N ILE A 518 -48.90 36.53 16.28
CA ILE A 518 -48.72 36.52 14.82
C ILE A 518 -47.69 37.56 14.32
N ALA A 519 -46.86 37.22 13.31
CA ALA A 519 -46.69 38.02 12.07
C ALA A 519 -45.72 37.41 11.04
N SER A 520 -46.24 37.26 9.82
CA SER A 520 -45.66 36.75 8.56
C SER A 520 -44.66 37.68 7.88
N LYS A 521 -43.61 37.15 7.21
CA LYS A 521 -43.46 37.20 5.72
C LYS A 521 -42.15 36.56 5.17
N LYS A 522 -42.36 35.55 4.31
CA LYS A 522 -41.69 35.18 3.04
C LYS A 522 -40.18 35.46 2.84
N GLY A 523 -39.45 34.37 2.59
CA GLY A 523 -38.24 34.32 1.74
C GLY A 523 -38.19 33.01 0.96
N ARG A 524 -38.23 33.10 -0.37
CA ARG A 524 -38.33 32.01 -1.35
C ARG A 524 -36.92 31.44 -1.62
N GLY A 525 -36.69 30.14 -1.44
CA GLY A 525 -35.44 29.52 -1.83
C GLY A 525 -35.43 28.00 -1.63
N GLY A 526 -35.17 27.23 -2.69
CA GLY A 526 -34.89 25.79 -2.58
C GLY A 526 -35.59 24.89 -3.59
N LEU A 527 -35.50 25.17 -4.90
CA LEU A 527 -35.98 24.28 -5.97
C LEU A 527 -34.86 23.52 -6.70
N GLN A 528 -33.59 23.85 -6.46
CA GLN A 528 -32.47 23.32 -7.25
C GLN A 528 -31.93 21.97 -6.71
N ASN A 529 -32.02 21.72 -5.40
CA ASN A 529 -31.53 20.46 -4.79
C ASN A 529 -32.49 19.27 -4.95
N GLN A 530 -33.79 19.50 -5.19
CA GLN A 530 -34.75 18.40 -5.35
C GLN A 530 -34.70 17.74 -6.72
N LEU A 531 -34.31 18.47 -7.77
CA LEU A 531 -34.26 17.94 -9.14
C LEU A 531 -33.04 17.01 -9.36
N VAL A 532 -31.94 17.25 -8.65
CA VAL A 532 -30.71 16.44 -8.76
C VAL A 532 -30.85 15.11 -8.03
N ASN A 533 -31.46 15.10 -6.84
CA ASN A 533 -31.68 13.86 -6.09
C ASN A 533 -32.63 12.89 -6.82
N ARG A 534 -33.61 13.41 -7.56
CA ARG A 534 -34.56 12.60 -8.34
C ARG A 534 -33.95 11.98 -9.60
N ALA A 535 -32.82 12.51 -10.10
CA ALA A 535 -32.11 11.98 -11.26
C ALA A 535 -31.10 10.86 -10.92
N LEU A 536 -30.76 10.69 -9.63
CA LEU A 536 -29.74 9.78 -9.13
C LEU A 536 -30.29 8.48 -8.51
N GLU A 537 -31.60 8.35 -8.34
CA GLU A 537 -32.25 7.21 -7.67
C GLU A 537 -32.34 5.91 -8.51
N GLY A 538 -31.87 5.92 -9.76
CA GLY A 538 -32.10 4.83 -10.73
C GLY A 538 -30.94 3.86 -11.01
N LEU A 539 -29.89 3.80 -10.19
CA LEU A 539 -28.75 2.89 -10.42
C LEU A 539 -28.56 1.90 -9.26
N PRO A 540 -28.49 0.58 -9.49
CA PRO A 540 -28.12 -0.38 -8.46
C PRO A 540 -26.63 -0.25 -8.12
N ALA A 541 -26.32 -0.19 -6.82
CA ALA A 541 -24.96 -0.31 -6.32
C ALA A 541 -24.44 -1.72 -6.63
N GLN A 542 -23.39 -1.84 -7.44
CA GLN A 542 -22.67 -3.10 -7.60
C GLN A 542 -21.88 -3.37 -6.32
N GLN A 543 -22.44 -4.24 -5.48
CA GLN A 543 -21.73 -4.91 -4.40
C GLN A 543 -20.98 -6.08 -5.04
N THR A 544 -19.65 -6.02 -5.08
CA THR A 544 -18.81 -7.17 -5.43
C THR A 544 -18.86 -8.15 -4.27
N THR A 545 -19.75 -9.13 -4.36
CA THR A 545 -19.81 -10.30 -3.48
C THR A 545 -18.59 -11.17 -3.76
N ILE A 546 -17.62 -11.18 -2.85
CA ILE A 546 -16.63 -12.26 -2.76
C ILE A 546 -17.18 -13.26 -1.76
N GLU A 547 -17.54 -14.45 -2.26
CA GLU A 547 -17.96 -15.60 -1.47
C GLU A 547 -16.86 -16.00 -0.47
N LYS A 548 -17.17 -15.98 0.83
CA LYS A 548 -16.48 -16.79 1.83
C LYS A 548 -17.47 -17.82 2.37
N LYS A 549 -17.39 -19.03 1.81
CA LYS A 549 -18.06 -20.22 2.32
C LYS A 549 -17.12 -20.89 3.32
N ILE A 550 -17.26 -20.58 4.61
CA ILE A 550 -16.76 -21.43 5.69
C ILE A 550 -17.84 -21.45 6.78
N THR A 551 -18.62 -22.52 6.80
CA THR A 551 -19.53 -22.88 7.87
C THR A 551 -18.72 -23.60 8.95
N PHE A 552 -18.61 -23.02 10.15
CA PHE A 552 -18.23 -23.77 11.35
C PHE A 552 -19.47 -23.92 12.22
N GLU A 553 -19.96 -25.15 12.35
CA GLU A 553 -20.93 -25.54 13.36
C GLU A 553 -20.28 -25.39 14.75
N VAL A 554 -20.90 -24.60 15.63
CA VAL A 554 -20.60 -24.63 17.07
C VAL A 554 -21.84 -25.16 17.78
N GLY A 555 -21.74 -26.42 18.20
CA GLY A 555 -22.71 -27.09 19.05
C GLY A 555 -22.83 -26.37 20.39
N HIS A 556 -24.08 -26.12 20.80
CA HIS A 556 -24.43 -25.73 22.15
C HIS A 556 -24.18 -26.87 23.13
N SER A 557 -23.60 -26.56 24.30
CA SER A 557 -23.77 -27.35 25.51
C SER A 557 -23.77 -26.42 26.73
N ARG A 558 -24.91 -26.42 27.43
CA ARG A 558 -25.17 -25.74 28.71
C ARG A 558 -24.57 -26.51 29.88
N SER A 559 -24.26 -25.76 30.95
CA SER A 559 -24.40 -26.05 32.41
C SER A 559 -23.10 -25.64 33.13
N SER A 560 -23.05 -25.07 34.34
CA SER A 560 -23.99 -24.51 35.32
C SER A 560 -23.15 -24.20 36.57
N GLN A 561 -23.53 -23.15 37.33
CA GLN A 561 -23.14 -22.86 38.74
C GLN A 561 -21.64 -22.54 38.99
N GLY A 562 -21.23 -21.64 39.90
CA GLY A 562 -21.91 -20.77 40.85
C GLY A 562 -20.86 -19.96 41.65
N GLN A 563 -21.30 -18.80 42.16
CA GLN A 563 -20.86 -18.09 43.40
C GLN A 563 -19.37 -18.06 43.81
N ASN A 564 -18.75 -16.87 43.96
CA ASN A 564 -18.79 -16.09 45.21
C ASN A 564 -17.87 -14.85 45.20
N HIS A 565 -18.25 -13.92 46.08
CA HIS A 565 -17.67 -12.62 46.44
C HIS A 565 -16.14 -12.50 46.60
N SER A 566 -15.58 -11.34 46.21
CA SER A 566 -14.95 -10.39 47.14
C SER A 566 -14.56 -9.09 46.44
N LYS A 567 -14.70 -7.98 47.17
CA LYS A 567 -14.46 -6.59 46.77
C LYS A 567 -13.29 -6.05 47.60
N ILE A 568 -12.36 -5.34 46.91
CA ILE A 568 -11.66 -4.11 47.34
C ILE A 568 -10.50 -4.30 48.38
N PRO A 569 -9.42 -3.47 48.43
CA PRO A 569 -9.23 -2.14 47.82
C PRO A 569 -7.96 -1.83 47.03
N ILE A 570 -8.12 -0.75 46.26
CA ILE A 570 -7.13 0.20 45.73
C ILE A 570 -6.57 1.04 46.90
N VAL A 571 -5.25 1.24 46.96
CA VAL A 571 -4.59 2.16 47.91
C VAL A 571 -4.16 3.44 47.18
N PRO A 572 -4.50 4.65 47.67
CA PRO A 572 -3.97 5.91 47.19
C PRO A 572 -2.67 6.30 47.91
N MET A 573 -1.83 7.08 47.23
CA MET A 573 -0.48 7.46 47.66
C MET A 573 -0.39 8.99 47.83
N GLU A 574 -0.26 9.43 49.07
CA GLU A 574 0.12 10.76 49.62
C GLU A 574 0.77 10.40 50.99
N GLU A 575 1.80 11.01 51.56
CA GLU A 575 2.67 12.19 51.39
C GLU A 575 3.88 11.90 52.30
N ALA A 576 5.10 12.33 51.96
CA ALA A 576 6.12 12.67 52.95
C ALA A 576 7.22 13.53 52.32
N ASP A 577 7.22 14.78 52.75
CA ASP A 577 8.12 15.86 52.41
C ASP A 577 9.39 15.83 53.31
N GLN A 578 10.42 16.58 52.88
CA GLN A 578 11.60 17.04 53.64
C GLN A 578 12.79 16.09 53.93
N HIS A 579 13.88 16.28 53.17
CA HIS A 579 15.03 17.03 53.70
C HIS A 579 15.96 17.60 52.60
N ARG A 580 16.21 18.92 52.70
CA ARG A 580 17.14 19.76 51.93
C ARG A 580 18.60 19.28 51.94
N ARG A 581 19.29 19.55 50.82
CA ARG A 581 20.63 20.21 50.61
C ARG A 581 21.01 19.89 49.14
N SER A 582 21.45 20.75 48.22
CA SER A 582 21.96 22.12 48.17
C SER A 582 22.03 22.52 46.66
N LEU A 583 21.68 23.76 46.31
CA LEU A 583 21.88 24.42 44.99
C LEU A 583 23.40 24.64 44.67
N PRO A 584 23.86 25.17 43.50
CA PRO A 584 23.15 25.71 42.30
C PRO A 584 23.75 25.37 40.89
N GLY A 585 22.99 25.70 39.82
CA GLY A 585 23.51 26.43 38.65
C GLY A 585 23.86 25.64 37.38
N PHE A 586 23.03 25.73 36.33
CA PHE A 586 23.29 26.41 35.06
C PHE A 586 22.24 26.06 34.01
N GLU A 587 21.59 27.10 33.46
CA GLU A 587 20.80 27.07 32.22
C GLU A 587 21.68 26.74 31.02
N PHE A 588 21.13 26.04 30.02
CA PHE A 588 21.70 26.02 28.68
C PHE A 588 20.72 26.63 27.67
N ASP A 589 21.16 27.75 27.11
CA ASP A 589 20.60 28.45 25.95
C ASP A 589 21.36 28.07 24.67
N LEU A 590 20.63 28.07 23.57
CA LEU A 590 21.01 27.67 22.21
C LEU A 590 21.78 28.78 21.49
N ARG A 591 23.08 28.59 21.19
CA ARG A 591 23.76 29.20 20.01
C ARG A 591 24.89 28.29 19.52
N GLY A 592 24.91 28.02 18.22
CA GLY A 592 25.88 27.12 17.59
C GLY A 592 27.27 27.72 17.36
N ILE A 593 28.19 26.86 16.89
CA ILE A 593 29.13 27.06 15.77
C ILE A 593 29.96 25.78 15.55
N VAL A 594 30.21 25.53 14.27
CA VAL A 594 31.11 24.56 13.64
C VAL A 594 32.57 24.73 14.09
N ALA A 595 33.31 23.63 14.25
CA ALA A 595 34.76 23.64 14.12
C ALA A 595 35.21 22.42 13.28
N VAL A 596 35.95 22.71 12.22
CA VAL A 596 36.74 21.76 11.41
C VAL A 596 38.17 21.91 11.90
N ASP A 597 38.83 20.80 12.23
CA ASP A 597 40.24 20.82 12.67
C ASP A 597 41.19 20.70 11.47
N SER A 598 42.24 21.50 11.52
CA SER A 598 43.27 21.68 10.52
C SER A 598 44.53 20.94 10.95
N GLU A 599 44.46 19.63 11.17
CA GLU A 599 45.61 18.73 11.22
C GLU A 599 45.08 17.29 11.29
N GLY A 600 45.21 16.55 10.17
CA GLY A 600 44.56 15.25 9.97
C GLY A 600 44.94 14.19 11.02
N GLY A 601 43.94 13.75 11.77
CA GLY A 601 43.98 12.55 12.61
C GLY A 601 42.57 12.07 12.96
N SER A 602 42.17 10.90 12.44
CA SER A 602 40.94 10.20 12.85
C SER A 602 41.05 9.69 14.28
N ILE A 603 39.93 9.65 15.02
CA ILE A 603 39.28 8.42 15.53
C ILE A 603 38.14 8.78 16.50
N MET A 604 37.08 7.97 16.38
CA MET A 604 35.82 7.84 17.14
C MET A 604 35.93 7.83 18.68
N VAL A 605 34.72 7.75 19.28
CA VAL A 605 34.33 7.00 20.50
C VAL A 605 33.88 7.96 21.62
N LYS A 606 32.71 7.81 22.25
CA LYS A 606 31.99 6.61 22.72
C LYS A 606 30.49 6.83 22.82
#